data_AF-A0A4X2KEN6-F1
#
_entry.id   AF-A0A4X2KEN6-F1
#
_cell.length_a   1.000
_cell.length_b   1.000
_cell.length_c   1.000
_cell.angle_alpha   90.00
_cell.angle_beta   90.00
_cell.angle_gamma   90.00
#
_symmetry.space_group_name_H-M   'P 1'
#
loop_
_entity.id
_entity.type
_entity.pdbx_description
1 polymer ?
#
loop_
_entity_poly.entity_id
_entity_poly.type
_entity_poly.pdbx_seq_one_letter_code
_entity_poly.pdbx_strand_id
1 'polypeptide(L)'
;MFLFWVITGDQVCYPRVGCFTDDKPWAGIVQRPFKVLPWSPQDINTRFLLYTNESPNKYQVNNLVSVKSSNFNKNRKTRFVVHGFIDKGEEDWLTSVCKEGGSNPAFDASYL
;
A
#
# COMPACT_ATOMS: atom_id res chain seq x y z
N MET A 1 -44.31 19.92 1.17
CA MET A 1 -42.91 20.06 0.71
C MET A 1 -42.03 19.28 1.67
N PHE A 2 -41.70 18.02 1.37
CA PHE A 2 -40.76 17.24 2.19
C PHE A 2 -39.34 17.53 1.69
N LEU A 3 -38.55 18.24 2.50
CA LEU A 3 -37.12 18.40 2.29
C LEU A 3 -36.45 17.09 2.72
N PHE A 4 -36.23 16.17 1.79
CA PHE A 4 -35.26 15.11 2.00
C PHE A 4 -33.89 15.75 2.04
N TRP A 5 -33.38 15.99 3.24
CA TRP A 5 -31.98 16.30 3.45
C TRP A 5 -31.17 15.11 2.94
N VAL A 6 -30.51 15.28 1.80
CA VAL A 6 -29.43 14.38 1.42
C VAL A 6 -28.33 14.63 2.45
N ILE A 7 -28.11 13.68 3.35
CA ILE A 7 -26.94 13.70 4.22
C ILE A 7 -25.75 13.42 3.29
N THR A 8 -25.09 14.47 2.83
CA THR A 8 -23.85 14.37 2.04
C THR A 8 -22.69 14.15 3.00
N GLY A 9 -21.89 13.12 2.77
CA GLY A 9 -20.65 12.87 3.50
C GLY A 9 -19.56 13.86 3.13
N ASP A 10 -18.53 13.91 3.98
CA ASP A 10 -17.36 14.73 3.72
C ASP A 10 -16.45 14.06 2.68
N GLN A 11 -15.56 14.85 2.05
CA GLN A 11 -14.62 14.39 1.04
C GLN A 11 -13.24 15.03 1.22
N VAL A 12 -12.18 14.23 1.01
CA VAL A 12 -10.79 14.70 0.92
C VAL A 12 -10.15 14.21 -0.39
N CYS A 13 -9.32 15.03 -1.03
CA CYS A 13 -8.64 14.69 -2.27
C CYS A 13 -7.12 14.78 -2.10
N TYR A 14 -6.42 13.73 -2.54
CA TYR A 14 -4.96 13.68 -2.52
C TYR A 14 -4.40 13.55 -3.95
N PRO A 15 -3.29 14.25 -4.27
CA PRO A 15 -2.64 14.11 -5.56
C PRO A 15 -2.30 12.66 -5.90
N ARG A 16 -2.48 12.27 -7.17
CA ARG A 16 -2.22 10.93 -7.74
C ARG A 16 -3.16 9.80 -7.34
N VAL A 17 -3.87 9.87 -6.20
CA VAL A 17 -4.78 8.80 -5.73
C VAL A 17 -6.26 9.18 -5.75
N GLY A 18 -6.59 10.46 -5.96
CA GLY A 18 -7.96 10.91 -6.15
C GLY A 18 -8.64 11.29 -4.83
N CYS A 19 -9.97 11.22 -4.81
CA CYS A 19 -10.80 11.68 -3.70
C CYS A 19 -11.46 10.52 -2.94
N PHE A 20 -11.58 10.67 -1.63
CA PHE A 20 -12.17 9.72 -0.70
C PHE A 20 -13.31 10.40 0.05
N THR A 21 -14.42 9.70 0.24
CA THR A 21 -15.58 10.20 0.97
C THR A 21 -15.92 9.29 2.15
N ASP A 22 -16.55 9.85 3.18
CA ASP A 22 -17.15 9.09 4.28
C ASP A 22 -18.63 8.74 4.06
N ASP A 23 -19.12 8.94 2.83
CA ASP A 23 -20.44 8.46 2.42
C ASP A 23 -20.54 6.94 2.47
N LYS A 24 -21.77 6.42 2.53
CA LYS A 24 -22.02 4.98 2.42
C LYS A 24 -21.46 4.46 1.09
N PRO A 25 -20.77 3.30 1.06
CA PRO A 25 -20.62 2.32 2.15
C PRO A 25 -19.33 2.48 2.98
N TRP A 26 -18.61 3.59 2.86
CA TRP A 26 -17.31 3.80 3.51
C TRP A 26 -17.45 4.07 5.01
N ALA A 27 -18.53 4.74 5.43
CA ALA A 27 -18.90 4.92 6.83
C ALA A 27 -20.43 5.09 7.01
N GLY A 28 -20.87 5.30 8.25
CA GLY A 28 -22.28 5.53 8.58
C GLY A 28 -23.19 4.31 8.39
N ILE A 29 -22.62 3.10 8.45
CA ILE A 29 -23.34 1.82 8.41
C ILE A 29 -23.02 0.99 9.66
N VAL A 30 -23.81 -0.05 9.93
CA VAL A 30 -23.66 -0.89 11.15
C VAL A 30 -22.24 -1.46 11.27
N GLN A 31 -21.64 -1.88 10.16
CA GLN A 31 -20.30 -2.48 10.12
C GLN A 31 -19.17 -1.43 10.24
N ARG A 32 -19.46 -0.14 9.96
CA ARG A 32 -18.51 0.98 9.91
C ARG A 32 -19.21 2.25 10.44
N PRO A 33 -19.47 2.32 11.76
CA PRO A 33 -20.35 3.35 12.32
C PRO A 33 -19.70 4.74 12.33
N PHE A 34 -18.37 4.81 12.47
CA PHE A 34 -17.64 6.06 12.56
C PHE A 34 -17.33 6.63 11.18
N LYS A 35 -17.72 7.88 10.95
CA LYS A 35 -17.33 8.69 9.80
C LYS A 35 -15.92 9.21 9.98
N VAL A 36 -14.98 8.58 9.30
CA VAL A 36 -13.55 8.91 9.36
C VAL A 36 -13.00 8.89 7.94
N LEU A 37 -12.36 9.99 7.54
CA LEU A 37 -11.64 10.08 6.27
C LEU A 37 -10.21 9.52 6.43
N PRO A 38 -9.62 8.97 5.36
CA PRO A 38 -8.26 8.45 5.42
C PRO A 38 -7.25 9.56 5.68
N TRP A 39 -6.17 9.22 6.40
CA TRP A 39 -5.00 10.09 6.57
C TRP A 39 -4.34 10.44 5.23
N SER A 40 -3.55 11.52 5.21
CA SER A 40 -2.85 11.93 4.01
C SER A 40 -1.78 10.91 3.59
N PRO A 41 -1.43 10.79 2.30
CA PRO A 41 -0.32 9.93 1.87
C PRO A 41 1.00 10.25 2.58
N GLN A 42 1.20 11.50 2.99
CA GLN A 42 2.36 11.95 3.75
C GLN A 42 2.35 11.40 5.18
N ASP A 43 1.17 11.39 5.83
CA ASP A 43 1.02 10.87 7.20
C ASP A 43 1.07 9.35 7.26
N ILE A 44 0.51 8.67 6.25
CA ILE A 44 0.63 7.20 6.11
C ILE A 44 2.08 6.81 5.79
N ASN A 45 2.78 7.65 5.02
CA ASN A 45 4.19 7.46 4.64
C ASN A 45 4.48 6.07 4.03
N THR A 46 3.63 5.64 3.10
CA THR A 46 3.79 4.37 2.37
C THR A 46 5.14 4.34 1.65
N ARG A 47 5.95 3.32 1.92
CA ARG A 47 7.24 3.09 1.28
C ARG A 47 7.18 1.82 0.45
N PHE A 48 7.87 1.79 -0.68
CA PHE A 48 8.05 0.55 -1.46
C PHE A 48 9.48 0.07 -1.30
N LEU A 49 9.69 -1.04 -0.61
CA LEU A 49 11.02 -1.60 -0.36
C LEU A 49 11.28 -2.74 -1.35
N LEU A 50 12.11 -2.50 -2.37
CA LEU A 50 12.40 -3.49 -3.41
C LEU A 50 13.53 -4.44 -2.98
N TYR A 51 13.24 -5.73 -2.95
CA TYR A 51 14.24 -6.79 -2.81
C TYR A 51 14.30 -7.59 -4.10
N THR A 52 15.52 -7.89 -4.52
CA THR A 52 15.82 -8.64 -5.74
C THR A 52 16.84 -9.71 -5.42
N ASN A 53 17.07 -10.59 -6.38
CA ASN A 53 18.07 -11.65 -6.26
C ASN A 53 19.48 -11.10 -6.26
N GLU A 54 19.66 -9.96 -6.92
CA GLU A 54 20.89 -9.18 -6.96
C GLU A 54 21.14 -8.43 -5.64
N SER A 55 20.09 -8.21 -4.84
CA SER A 55 20.17 -7.53 -3.54
C SER A 55 19.23 -8.14 -2.49
N PRO A 56 19.44 -9.40 -2.07
CA PRO A 56 18.47 -10.16 -1.27
C PRO A 56 18.39 -9.74 0.19
N ASN A 57 19.42 -9.06 0.71
CA ASN A 57 19.52 -8.63 2.11
C ASN A 57 19.47 -7.10 2.26
N LYS A 58 19.32 -6.36 1.16
CA LYS A 58 19.29 -4.89 1.19
C LYS A 58 18.25 -4.39 0.21
N TYR A 59 17.26 -3.67 0.73
CA TYR A 59 16.23 -3.08 -0.10
C TYR A 59 16.73 -1.87 -0.88
N GLN A 60 16.12 -1.63 -2.02
CA GLN A 60 16.19 -0.39 -2.77
C GLN A 60 14.86 0.34 -2.60
N VAL A 61 14.88 1.57 -2.08
CA VAL A 61 13.65 2.36 -1.90
C VAL A 61 13.11 2.76 -3.26
N ASN A 62 11.83 2.49 -3.50
CA ASN A 62 11.20 2.74 -4.77
C ASN A 62 10.35 4.03 -4.78
N ASN A 63 10.86 5.08 -5.42
CA ASN A 63 10.08 6.13 -6.08
C ASN A 63 10.12 5.91 -7.61
N LEU A 64 9.31 6.65 -8.38
CA LEU A 64 9.25 6.48 -9.85
C LEU A 64 10.62 6.62 -10.56
N VAL A 65 11.52 7.44 -10.03
CA VAL A 65 12.87 7.64 -10.57
C VAL A 65 13.77 6.46 -10.23
N SER A 66 13.66 5.93 -9.00
CA SER A 66 14.50 4.85 -8.53
C SER A 66 14.14 3.50 -9.14
N VAL A 67 12.91 3.28 -9.64
CA VAL A 67 12.56 2.03 -10.35
C VAL A 67 13.55 1.80 -11.49
N LYS A 68 13.80 2.83 -12.30
CA LYS A 68 14.71 2.76 -13.46
C LYS A 68 16.18 2.55 -13.06
N SER A 69 16.59 3.02 -11.89
CA SER A 69 17.96 2.90 -11.39
C SER A 69 18.14 1.75 -10.40
N SER A 70 17.11 0.93 -10.18
CA SER A 70 17.10 -0.22 -9.28
C SER A 70 17.36 -1.52 -10.04
N ASN A 71 17.46 -2.62 -9.30
CA ASN A 71 17.58 -3.96 -9.87
C ASN A 71 16.25 -4.52 -10.38
N PHE A 72 15.18 -3.70 -10.41
CA PHE A 72 13.88 -4.10 -10.93
C PHE A 72 13.99 -4.65 -12.35
N ASN A 73 13.45 -5.84 -12.57
CA ASN A 73 13.49 -6.52 -13.84
C ASN A 73 12.07 -6.76 -14.36
N LYS A 74 11.69 -5.99 -15.38
CA LYS A 74 10.39 -6.09 -16.06
C LYS A 74 10.08 -7.48 -16.66
N ASN A 75 11.10 -8.33 -16.86
CA ASN A 75 10.96 -9.68 -17.38
C ASN A 75 10.77 -10.73 -16.27
N ARG A 76 10.80 -10.32 -15.00
CA ARG A 76 10.54 -11.16 -13.84
C ARG A 76 9.15 -10.87 -13.28
N LYS A 77 8.58 -11.84 -12.56
CA LYS A 77 7.32 -11.62 -11.85
C LYS A 77 7.59 -10.74 -10.62
N THR A 78 6.75 -9.73 -10.41
CA THR A 78 6.81 -8.89 -9.21
C THR A 78 5.76 -9.37 -8.19
N ARG A 79 6.14 -9.45 -6.92
CA ARG A 79 5.22 -9.79 -5.81
C ARG A 79 5.20 -8.64 -4.80
N PHE A 80 4.00 -8.24 -4.39
CA PHE A 80 3.82 -7.27 -3.31
C PHE A 80 3.48 -8.03 -2.03
N VAL A 81 4.17 -7.70 -0.94
CA VAL A 81 3.86 -8.22 0.40
C VAL A 81 3.54 -7.02 1.27
N VAL A 82 2.32 -6.97 1.80
CA VAL A 82 1.80 -5.81 2.53
C VAL A 82 1.53 -6.24 3.95
N HIS A 83 2.14 -5.58 4.91
CA HIS A 83 1.91 -5.89 6.31
C HIS A 83 0.56 -5.36 6.80
N GLY A 84 0.18 -5.74 8.01
CA GLY A 84 -1.10 -5.35 8.62
C GLY A 84 -0.95 -5.02 10.10
N PHE A 85 -1.64 -5.79 10.93
CA PHE A 85 -1.82 -5.55 12.36
C PHE A 85 -0.52 -5.23 13.14
N ILE A 86 -0.39 -4.00 13.65
CA ILE A 86 0.71 -3.46 14.49
C ILE A 86 2.12 -3.55 13.86
N ASP A 87 2.16 -4.02 12.61
CA ASP A 87 3.38 -4.47 11.98
C ASP A 87 4.07 -3.33 11.22
N LYS A 88 5.30 -3.57 10.80
CA LYS A 88 6.10 -2.65 9.97
C LYS A 88 6.60 -3.38 8.74
N GLY A 89 6.77 -2.64 7.64
CA GLY A 89 7.30 -3.14 6.37
C GLY A 89 8.73 -3.68 6.41
N GLU A 90 9.38 -3.74 7.57
CA GLU A 90 10.78 -4.14 7.77
C GLU A 90 10.93 -5.36 8.68
N GLU A 91 9.84 -5.96 9.18
CA GLU A 91 9.93 -7.15 10.03
C GLU A 91 10.38 -8.39 9.24
N ASP A 92 11.06 -9.32 9.92
CA ASP A 92 11.76 -10.45 9.28
C ASP A 92 10.82 -11.37 8.48
N TRP A 93 9.58 -11.54 8.92
CA TRP A 93 8.59 -12.42 8.28
C TRP A 93 8.27 -11.99 6.85
N LEU A 94 8.33 -10.69 6.56
CA LEU A 94 8.12 -10.16 5.22
C LEU A 94 9.19 -10.71 4.27
N THR A 95 10.45 -10.69 4.71
CA THR A 95 11.57 -11.23 3.93
C THR A 95 11.58 -12.75 3.89
N SER A 96 11.08 -13.44 4.93
CA SER A 96 11.01 -14.91 4.95
C SER A 96 9.99 -15.43 3.93
N VAL A 97 8.83 -14.78 3.75
CA VAL A 97 7.85 -15.11 2.71
C VAL A 97 8.48 -15.13 1.31
N CYS A 98 9.42 -14.21 1.05
CA CYS A 98 10.11 -14.14 -0.23
C CYS A 98 11.24 -15.18 -0.39
N LYS A 99 11.79 -15.70 0.72
CA LYS A 99 12.85 -16.71 0.73
C LYS A 99 12.30 -18.15 0.74
N GLU A 100 11.20 -18.38 1.45
CA GLU A 100 10.62 -19.72 1.69
C GLU A 100 9.69 -20.20 0.57
N GLY A 101 9.24 -19.30 -0.31
CA GLY A 101 8.38 -19.60 -1.45
C GLY A 101 9.05 -20.39 -2.58
N GLY A 102 9.79 -21.47 -2.27
CA GLY A 102 10.05 -22.65 -3.11
C GLY A 102 10.44 -22.44 -4.58
N SER A 103 10.93 -21.28 -4.95
CA SER A 103 11.30 -20.98 -6.32
C SER A 103 12.56 -20.15 -6.32
N ASN A 104 13.56 -20.72 -6.97
CA ASN A 104 14.79 -20.09 -7.39
C ASN A 104 14.56 -18.62 -7.82
N PRO A 105 15.60 -17.80 -7.68
CA PRO A 105 15.54 -16.37 -7.47
C PRO A 105 15.06 -15.66 -8.76
N ALA A 106 13.75 -15.40 -8.87
CA ALA A 106 13.15 -14.77 -10.06
C ALA A 106 11.98 -13.83 -9.72
N PHE A 107 11.93 -13.29 -8.50
CA PHE A 107 10.88 -12.37 -8.11
C PHE A 107 11.43 -11.09 -7.50
N ASP A 108 10.86 -9.97 -7.93
CA ASP A 108 11.08 -8.67 -7.32
C ASP A 108 10.00 -8.48 -6.25
N ALA A 109 10.40 -8.33 -4.99
CA ALA A 109 9.48 -8.16 -3.87
C ALA A 109 9.40 -6.70 -3.45
N SER A 110 8.19 -6.15 -3.31
CA SER A 110 7.97 -4.81 -2.75
C SER A 110 7.18 -4.89 -1.45
N TYR A 111 7.76 -4.37 -0.38
CA TYR A 111 7.09 -4.24 0.92
C TYR A 111 6.46 -2.86 1.05
N LEU A 112 5.21 -2.82 1.52
CA LEU A 112 4.42 -1.62 1.81
C LEU A 112 4.26 -1.43 3.30
#